data_AF-A0A355L3H3-F1
#
_entry.id   AF-A0A355L3H3-F1
#
_cell.length_a   1.000
_cell.length_b   1.000
_cell.length_c   1.000
_cell.angle_alpha   90.00
_cell.angle_beta   90.00
_cell.angle_gamma   90.00
#
_symmetry.space_group_name_H-M   'P 1'
#
loop_
_entity.id
_entity.type
_entity.pdbx_description
1 polymer ?
#
loop_
_entity_poly.entity_id
_entity_poly.type
_entity_poly.pdbx_seq_one_letter_code
_entity_poly.pdbx_strand_id
1 'polypeptide(L)'
;YSWTTGGGSSFLGNYLNYLSSPLSFLIFLFNKEDIAFAITFLVGLKCILSATTFSYYLKSSFGKNNYYVSAFGVLYAFSAYFLAYYWNIMWLDGMIMLPLIVLGIERIFNKGDIKLYTLSMILLFFANYYMGYMSCIFAVIYFIAYFIISYKNDGKLNPNAKFEKKYSTKALMNNTFINRGIKFAFASIIAAMFCAITLIPVFMILKNSSATSGT
;
A
#
# COMPACT_ATOMS: atom_id res chain seq x y z
N TYR A 1 10.34 24.42 -15.66
CA TYR A 1 11.79 24.70 -15.75
C TYR A 1 11.99 26.20 -15.62
N SER A 2 12.59 26.66 -14.52
CA SER A 2 12.97 28.06 -14.34
C SER A 2 14.49 28.10 -14.15
N TRP A 3 15.18 28.80 -15.04
CA TRP A 3 16.64 28.94 -15.03
C TRP A 3 17.15 29.95 -13.98
N THR A 4 16.26 30.58 -13.20
CA THR A 4 16.60 31.70 -12.32
C THR A 4 16.69 31.34 -10.84
N THR A 5 16.43 30.08 -10.46
CA THR A 5 16.49 29.62 -9.07
C THR A 5 17.49 28.49 -8.94
N GLY A 6 18.78 28.83 -8.87
CA GLY A 6 19.86 27.95 -8.40
C GLY A 6 19.94 26.59 -9.09
N GLY A 7 20.59 26.54 -10.25
CA GLY A 7 21.31 25.35 -10.75
C GLY A 7 20.55 24.02 -10.82
N GLY A 8 19.24 24.04 -11.08
CA GLY A 8 18.48 22.80 -11.21
C GLY A 8 18.37 22.02 -9.90
N SER A 9 18.20 22.71 -8.77
CA SER A 9 17.84 22.07 -7.50
C SER A 9 16.66 21.11 -7.71
N SER A 10 16.85 19.88 -7.26
CA SER A 10 16.15 18.62 -7.55
C SER A 10 14.62 18.71 -7.78
N PHE A 11 14.16 19.30 -8.90
CA PHE A 11 12.75 19.30 -9.26
C PHE A 11 12.23 17.88 -9.38
N LEU A 12 13.03 16.99 -9.99
CA LEU A 12 12.70 15.57 -10.09
C LEU A 12 12.70 14.89 -8.72
N GLY A 13 13.62 15.26 -7.82
CA GLY A 13 13.66 14.74 -6.46
C GLY A 13 12.45 15.19 -5.64
N ASN A 14 12.10 16.48 -5.67
CA ASN A 14 10.92 17.02 -5.00
C ASN A 14 9.62 16.51 -5.64
N TYR A 15 9.58 16.34 -6.96
CA TYR A 15 8.45 15.74 -7.65
C TYR A 15 8.28 14.27 -7.25
N LEU A 16 9.35 13.47 -7.23
CA LEU A 16 9.28 12.07 -6.84
C LEU A 16 8.98 11.87 -5.34
N ASN A 17 9.36 12.85 -4.50
CA ASN A 17 9.14 12.78 -3.06
C ASN A 17 7.75 13.32 -2.64
N TYR A 18 7.24 14.35 -3.32
CA TYR A 18 6.01 15.05 -2.90
C TYR A 18 4.84 14.94 -3.88
N LEU A 19 5.08 14.69 -5.18
CA LEU A 19 4.07 14.71 -6.25
C LEU A 19 3.98 13.41 -7.06
N SER A 20 4.75 12.37 -6.73
CA SER A 20 4.77 11.10 -7.49
C SER A 20 3.47 10.30 -7.42
N SER A 21 2.57 10.62 -6.48
CA SER A 21 1.25 9.98 -6.43
C SER A 21 0.54 10.11 -7.79
N PRO A 22 -0.03 9.01 -8.33
CA PRO A 22 -0.77 9.03 -9.59
C PRO A 22 -1.91 10.07 -9.60
N LEU A 23 -2.45 10.39 -8.42
CA LEU A 23 -3.51 11.40 -8.25
C LEU A 23 -3.02 12.82 -8.48
N SER A 24 -1.72 13.09 -8.30
CA SER A 24 -1.13 14.42 -8.55
C SER A 24 -1.17 14.83 -10.02
N PHE A 25 -1.37 13.89 -10.95
CA PHE A 25 -1.55 14.21 -12.37
C PHE A 25 -2.81 15.05 -12.62
N LEU A 26 -3.82 14.94 -11.75
CA LEU A 26 -5.04 15.76 -11.84
C LEU A 26 -4.78 17.25 -11.64
N ILE A 27 -3.62 17.65 -11.09
CA ILE A 27 -3.21 19.06 -10.97
C ILE A 27 -3.04 19.69 -12.35
N PHE A 28 -2.65 18.93 -13.38
CA PHE A 28 -2.49 19.45 -14.74
C PHE A 28 -3.81 19.87 -15.40
N LEU A 29 -4.96 19.50 -14.83
CA LEU A 29 -6.27 19.94 -15.30
C LEU A 29 -6.63 21.36 -14.84
N PHE A 30 -5.84 21.95 -13.93
CA PHE A 30 -6.08 23.27 -13.37
C PHE A 30 -5.03 24.29 -13.85
N ASN A 31 -5.44 25.54 -13.98
CA ASN A 31 -4.55 26.64 -14.33
C ASN A 31 -3.63 26.99 -13.15
N LYS A 32 -2.47 27.60 -13.47
CA LYS A 32 -1.45 27.98 -12.45
C LYS A 32 -2.00 28.94 -11.38
N GLU A 33 -2.98 29.75 -11.74
CA GLU A 33 -3.61 30.73 -10.85
C GLU A 33 -4.49 30.05 -9.78
N ASP A 34 -5.00 28.85 -10.05
CA ASP A 34 -5.93 28.10 -9.20
C ASP A 34 -5.29 26.91 -8.47
N ILE A 35 -3.96 26.89 -8.33
CA ILE A 35 -3.23 25.77 -7.72
C ILE A 35 -3.71 25.49 -6.28
N ALA A 36 -4.06 26.53 -5.52
CA ALA A 36 -4.60 26.37 -4.18
C ALA A 36 -5.92 25.58 -4.19
N PHE A 37 -6.80 25.88 -5.15
CA PHE A 37 -8.05 25.15 -5.34
C PHE A 37 -7.81 23.69 -5.77
N ALA A 38 -6.86 23.47 -6.69
CA ALA A 38 -6.48 22.12 -7.14
C ALA A 38 -5.97 21.23 -5.97
N ILE A 39 -5.19 21.82 -5.06
CA ILE A 39 -4.70 21.13 -3.86
C ILE A 39 -5.84 20.75 -2.93
N THR A 40 -6.76 21.67 -2.62
CA THR A 40 -7.92 21.39 -1.77
C THR A 40 -8.82 20.31 -2.39
N PHE A 41 -9.03 20.38 -3.71
CA PHE A 41 -9.77 19.36 -4.45
C PHE A 41 -9.12 17.97 -4.33
N LEU A 42 -7.80 17.89 -4.47
CA LEU A 42 -7.06 16.63 -4.29
C LEU A 42 -7.18 16.06 -2.88
N VAL A 43 -7.06 16.89 -1.84
CA VAL A 43 -7.23 16.44 -0.44
C VAL A 43 -8.64 15.88 -0.24
N GLY A 44 -9.66 16.56 -0.75
CA GLY A 44 -11.05 16.09 -0.70
C GLY A 44 -11.24 14.76 -1.45
N LEU A 45 -10.67 14.64 -2.64
CA LEU A 45 -10.73 13.41 -3.44
C LEU A 45 -10.03 12.25 -2.73
N LYS A 46 -8.86 12.48 -2.12
CA LYS A 46 -8.16 11.47 -1.32
C LYS A 46 -8.95 11.04 -0.09
N CYS A 47 -9.68 11.97 0.54
CA CYS A 47 -10.60 11.66 1.65
C CYS A 47 -11.75 10.75 1.20
N ILE A 48 -12.36 11.04 0.04
CA ILE A 48 -13.42 10.18 -0.52
C ILE A 48 -12.87 8.79 -0.85
N LEU A 49 -11.67 8.73 -1.43
CA LEU A 49 -11.01 7.46 -1.75
C LEU A 49 -10.69 6.65 -0.49
N SER A 50 -10.20 7.27 0.60
CA SER A 50 -9.90 6.54 1.84
C SER A 50 -11.17 6.02 2.51
N ALA A 51 -12.26 6.79 2.50
CA ALA A 51 -13.58 6.32 2.95
C ALA A 51 -14.05 5.12 2.13
N THR A 52 -13.85 5.18 0.81
CA THR A 52 -14.29 4.15 -0.15
C THR A 52 -13.48 2.86 0.01
N THR A 53 -12.14 2.94 0.10
CA THR A 53 -11.30 1.75 0.25
C THR A 53 -11.54 1.06 1.59
N PHE A 54 -11.74 1.81 2.67
CA PHE A 54 -12.07 1.22 3.96
C PHE A 54 -13.47 0.59 3.98
N SER A 55 -14.47 1.26 3.41
CA SER A 55 -15.81 0.69 3.25
C SER A 55 -15.77 -0.60 2.42
N TYR A 56 -14.98 -0.61 1.35
CA TYR A 56 -14.79 -1.79 0.50
C TYR A 56 -14.13 -2.95 1.26
N TYR A 57 -13.09 -2.66 2.05
CA TYR A 57 -12.45 -3.63 2.93
C TYR A 57 -13.46 -4.26 3.90
N LEU A 58 -14.21 -3.43 4.64
CA LEU A 58 -15.22 -3.91 5.60
C LEU A 58 -16.29 -4.76 4.92
N LYS A 59 -16.80 -4.33 3.76
CA LYS A 59 -17.77 -5.11 2.98
C LYS A 59 -17.21 -6.47 2.56
N SER A 60 -15.97 -6.51 2.10
CA SER A 60 -15.35 -7.75 1.62
C SER A 60 -14.94 -8.69 2.76
N SER A 61 -14.59 -8.17 3.94
CA SER A 61 -14.18 -8.99 5.09
C SER A 61 -15.39 -9.53 5.86
N PHE A 62 -16.42 -8.70 6.11
CA PHE A 62 -17.62 -9.11 6.86
C PHE A 62 -18.74 -9.72 5.99
N GLY A 63 -18.68 -9.56 4.66
CA GLY A 63 -19.66 -10.12 3.73
C GLY A 63 -21.09 -9.55 3.84
N LYS A 64 -21.30 -8.48 4.60
CA LYS A 64 -22.61 -7.85 4.85
C LYS A 64 -22.64 -6.42 4.32
N ASN A 65 -23.69 -6.07 3.58
CA ASN A 65 -23.96 -4.72 3.10
C ASN A 65 -24.82 -3.96 4.12
N ASN A 66 -24.21 -3.50 5.20
CA ASN A 66 -24.90 -2.73 6.22
C ASN A 66 -24.55 -1.24 6.12
N TYR A 67 -25.48 -0.36 6.50
CA TYR A 67 -25.25 1.09 6.61
C TYR A 67 -24.08 1.44 7.55
N TYR A 68 -23.81 0.59 8.54
CA TYR A 68 -22.64 0.70 9.42
C TYR A 68 -21.32 0.72 8.66
N VAL A 69 -21.21 -0.02 7.54
CA VAL A 69 -19.97 -0.09 6.74
C VAL A 69 -19.60 1.29 6.19
N SER A 70 -20.59 2.00 5.65
CA SER A 70 -20.39 3.37 5.15
C SER A 70 -20.10 4.35 6.28
N ALA A 71 -20.76 4.22 7.42
CA ALA A 71 -20.49 5.06 8.60
C ALA A 71 -19.05 4.91 9.10
N PHE A 72 -18.56 3.67 9.22
CA PHE A 72 -17.17 3.40 9.59
C PHE A 72 -16.17 3.84 8.50
N GLY A 73 -16.55 3.77 7.22
CA GLY A 73 -15.82 4.39 6.10
C GLY A 73 -15.55 5.87 6.32
N VAL A 74 -16.59 6.63 6.62
CA VAL A 74 -16.49 8.08 6.87
C VAL A 74 -15.68 8.36 8.15
N LEU A 75 -15.90 7.61 9.22
CA LEU A 75 -15.12 7.76 10.47
C LEU A 75 -13.62 7.50 10.25
N TYR A 76 -13.27 6.53 9.40
CA TYR A 76 -11.89 6.29 9.03
C TYR A 76 -11.31 7.48 8.27
N ALA A 77 -12.03 7.98 7.26
CA ALA A 77 -11.59 9.12 6.44
C ALA A 77 -11.39 10.41 7.25
N PHE A 78 -12.23 10.65 8.26
CA PHE A 78 -12.11 11.79 9.18
C PHE A 78 -11.37 11.46 10.49
N SER A 79 -10.55 10.40 10.50
CA SER A 79 -9.74 10.05 11.68
C SER A 79 -8.71 11.12 12.02
N ALA A 80 -8.19 11.08 13.26
CA ALA A 80 -7.18 12.02 13.74
C ALA A 80 -5.93 12.07 12.83
N TYR A 81 -5.60 10.96 12.15
CA TYR A 81 -4.52 10.91 11.17
C TYR A 81 -4.77 11.85 9.99
N PHE A 82 -5.99 11.85 9.45
CA PHE A 82 -6.35 12.77 8.37
C PHE A 82 -6.26 14.23 8.84
N LEU A 83 -6.78 14.55 10.02
CA LEU A 83 -6.75 15.91 10.57
C LEU A 83 -5.32 16.41 10.88
N ALA A 84 -4.42 15.52 11.29
CA ALA A 84 -3.02 15.87 11.56
C ALA A 84 -2.21 16.07 10.27
N TYR A 85 -2.52 15.29 9.22
CA TYR A 85 -1.69 15.20 8.01
C TYR A 85 -2.37 15.69 6.73
N TYR A 86 -3.54 16.33 6.77
CA TYR A 86 -4.19 16.84 5.56
C TYR A 86 -3.34 17.88 4.80
N TRP A 87 -2.49 18.64 5.51
CA TRP A 87 -1.52 19.54 4.90
C TRP A 87 -0.43 18.80 4.11
N ASN A 88 -0.16 17.54 4.46
CA ASN A 88 0.84 16.69 3.81
C ASN A 88 0.15 15.67 2.89
N ILE A 89 -0.23 16.13 1.69
CA ILE A 89 -1.00 15.36 0.68
C ILE A 89 -0.37 13.99 0.36
N MET A 90 0.95 13.88 0.41
CA MET A 90 1.70 12.64 0.15
C MET A 90 1.43 11.53 1.19
N TRP A 91 1.02 11.86 2.42
CA TRP A 91 0.80 10.86 3.47
C TRP A 91 -0.59 10.24 3.37
N LEU A 92 -1.53 10.94 2.74
CA LEU A 92 -2.89 10.46 2.49
C LEU A 92 -2.93 9.27 1.53
N ASP A 93 -1.91 9.07 0.68
CA ASP A 93 -1.83 7.90 -0.21
C ASP A 93 -1.72 6.59 0.58
N GLY A 94 -1.01 6.59 1.71
CA GLY A 94 -0.94 5.44 2.59
C GLY A 94 -2.28 5.11 3.24
N MET A 95 -3.06 6.13 3.57
CA MET A 95 -4.40 5.95 4.14
C MET A 95 -5.38 5.31 3.14
N ILE A 96 -5.25 5.60 1.85
CA ILE A 96 -6.06 4.98 0.80
C ILE A 96 -5.64 3.52 0.60
N MET A 97 -4.34 3.25 0.57
CA MET A 97 -3.79 1.94 0.21
C MET A 97 -3.81 0.93 1.36
N LEU A 98 -3.76 1.37 2.63
CA LEU A 98 -3.68 0.47 3.78
C LEU A 98 -4.87 -0.51 3.87
N PRO A 99 -6.15 -0.09 3.74
CA PRO A 99 -7.28 -1.01 3.71
C PRO A 99 -7.19 -2.05 2.57
N LEU A 100 -6.64 -1.67 1.42
CA LEU A 100 -6.43 -2.58 0.30
C LEU A 100 -5.30 -3.58 0.59
N ILE A 101 -4.20 -3.14 1.22
CA ILE A 101 -3.10 -4.03 1.62
C ILE A 101 -3.62 -5.09 2.59
N VAL A 102 -4.40 -4.69 3.61
CA VAL A 102 -5.02 -5.61 4.57
C VAL A 102 -5.92 -6.61 3.85
N LEU A 103 -6.81 -6.13 2.97
CA LEU A 103 -7.67 -7.00 2.17
C LEU A 103 -6.87 -7.97 1.28
N GLY A 104 -5.74 -7.51 0.74
CA GLY A 104 -4.82 -8.31 -0.06
C GLY A 104 -4.24 -9.46 0.76
N ILE A 105 -3.82 -9.20 1.99
CA ILE A 105 -3.32 -10.22 2.91
C ILE A 105 -4.42 -11.25 3.21
N GLU A 106 -5.63 -10.81 3.57
CA GLU A 106 -6.76 -11.71 3.80
C GLU A 106 -7.09 -12.57 2.57
N ARG A 107 -7.01 -12.00 1.35
CA ARG A 107 -7.21 -12.76 0.09
C ARG A 107 -6.09 -13.76 -0.18
N ILE A 108 -4.84 -13.45 0.18
CA ILE A 108 -3.72 -14.41 0.11
C ILE A 108 -4.01 -15.60 1.03
N PHE A 109 -4.50 -15.36 2.24
CA PHE A 109 -4.87 -16.45 3.15
C PHE A 109 -6.09 -17.23 2.64
N ASN A 110 -7.19 -16.57 2.32
CA ASN A 110 -8.46 -17.24 2.03
C ASN A 110 -8.49 -17.89 0.63
N LYS A 111 -7.98 -17.19 -0.38
CA LYS A 111 -8.09 -17.59 -1.80
C LYS A 111 -6.75 -17.87 -2.47
N GLY A 112 -5.63 -17.54 -1.82
CA GLY A 112 -4.30 -17.67 -2.41
C GLY A 112 -4.00 -16.66 -3.52
N ASP A 113 -4.81 -15.61 -3.64
CA ASP A 113 -4.67 -14.56 -4.66
C ASP A 113 -3.74 -13.46 -4.16
N ILE A 114 -2.63 -13.28 -4.86
CA ILE A 114 -1.52 -12.37 -4.52
C ILE A 114 -1.71 -10.99 -5.17
N LYS A 115 -2.52 -10.90 -6.23
CA LYS A 115 -2.54 -9.74 -7.13
C LYS A 115 -2.86 -8.43 -6.41
N LEU A 116 -3.88 -8.44 -5.55
CA LEU A 116 -4.35 -7.23 -4.88
C LEU A 116 -3.30 -6.67 -3.91
N TYR A 117 -2.62 -7.54 -3.16
CA TYR A 117 -1.55 -7.14 -2.25
C TYR A 117 -0.36 -6.56 -3.01
N THR A 118 0.15 -7.28 -4.01
CA THR A 118 1.33 -6.83 -4.77
C THR A 118 1.05 -5.52 -5.51
N LEU A 119 -0.12 -5.38 -6.15
CA LEU A 119 -0.48 -4.15 -6.86
C LEU A 119 -0.60 -2.95 -5.89
N SER A 120 -1.27 -3.13 -4.75
CA SER A 120 -1.45 -2.06 -3.77
C SER A 120 -0.11 -1.63 -3.16
N MET A 121 0.79 -2.57 -2.90
CA MET A 121 2.14 -2.27 -2.42
C MET A 121 2.97 -1.52 -3.46
N ILE A 122 3.00 -1.98 -4.71
CA ILE A 122 3.76 -1.30 -5.78
C ILE A 122 3.26 0.13 -5.97
N LEU A 123 1.94 0.33 -6.01
CA LEU A 123 1.34 1.67 -6.12
C LEU A 123 1.69 2.55 -4.93
N LEU A 124 1.67 2.01 -3.71
CA LEU A 124 2.02 2.77 -2.52
C LEU A 124 3.48 3.19 -2.51
N PHE A 125 4.41 2.29 -2.85
CA PHE A 125 5.82 2.62 -2.94
C PHE A 125 6.12 3.63 -4.05
N PHE A 126 5.41 3.55 -5.17
CA PHE A 126 5.53 4.54 -6.24
C PHE A 126 5.02 5.91 -5.80
N ALA A 127 3.89 5.96 -5.08
CA ALA A 127 3.32 7.20 -4.58
C ALA A 127 4.11 7.81 -3.42
N ASN A 128 4.65 6.98 -2.53
CA ASN A 128 5.39 7.41 -1.35
C ASN A 128 6.23 6.27 -0.75
N TYR A 129 7.55 6.31 -0.96
CA TYR A 129 8.46 5.28 -0.45
C TYR A 129 8.45 5.18 1.09
N TYR A 130 8.24 6.29 1.80
CA TYR A 130 8.20 6.31 3.26
C TYR A 130 6.98 5.57 3.79
N MET A 131 5.79 5.88 3.24
CA MET A 131 4.55 5.18 3.60
C MET A 131 4.55 3.72 3.13
N GLY A 132 5.20 3.42 1.99
CA GLY A 132 5.43 2.05 1.52
C GLY A 132 6.24 1.23 2.51
N TYR A 133 7.37 1.76 2.99
CA TYR A 133 8.19 1.08 4.01
C TYR A 133 7.44 0.85 5.32
N MET A 134 6.74 1.87 5.84
CA MET A 134 5.92 1.72 7.05
C MET A 134 4.81 0.67 6.87
N SER A 135 4.21 0.63 5.68
CA SER A 135 3.18 -0.36 5.34
C SER A 135 3.74 -1.77 5.20
N CYS A 136 4.99 -1.96 4.80
CA CYS A 136 5.64 -3.28 4.80
C CYS A 136 5.78 -3.84 6.21
N ILE A 137 6.24 -3.02 7.17
CA ILE A 137 6.34 -3.42 8.57
C ILE A 137 4.95 -3.80 9.10
N PHE A 138 3.95 -2.95 8.84
CA PHE A 138 2.56 -3.23 9.21
C PHE A 138 2.04 -4.52 8.57
N ALA A 139 2.33 -4.77 7.28
CA ALA A 139 1.90 -5.97 6.58
C ALA A 139 2.49 -7.26 7.19
N VAL A 140 3.76 -7.25 7.61
CA VAL A 140 4.40 -8.39 8.28
C VAL A 140 3.75 -8.66 9.63
N ILE A 141 3.54 -7.62 10.44
CA ILE A 141 2.89 -7.74 11.76
C ILE A 141 1.46 -8.26 11.59
N TYR A 142 0.70 -7.69 10.65
CA TYR A 142 -0.67 -8.10 10.38
C TYR A 142 -0.74 -9.53 9.86
N PHE A 143 0.20 -9.94 8.99
CA PHE A 143 0.31 -11.31 8.52
C PHE A 143 0.52 -12.29 9.69
N ILE A 144 1.42 -11.98 10.62
CA ILE A 144 1.67 -12.81 11.82
C ILE A 144 0.44 -12.85 12.74
N ALA A 145 -0.20 -11.71 12.98
CA ALA A 145 -1.40 -11.65 13.82
C ALA A 145 -2.55 -12.47 13.20
N TYR A 146 -2.83 -12.29 11.92
CA TYR A 146 -3.86 -13.04 11.19
C TYR A 146 -3.54 -14.54 11.15
N PHE A 147 -2.27 -14.88 11.02
CA PHE A 147 -1.78 -16.25 11.09
C PHE A 147 -2.06 -16.91 12.44
N ILE A 148 -1.81 -16.22 13.57
CA ILE A 148 -2.12 -16.75 14.91
C ILE A 148 -3.64 -16.92 15.10
N ILE A 149 -4.43 -15.95 14.62
CA ILE A 149 -5.90 -16.00 14.74
C ILE A 149 -6.49 -17.14 13.91
N SER A 150 -6.04 -17.31 12.66
CA SER A 150 -6.48 -18.41 11.79
C SER A 150 -6.04 -19.77 12.33
N TYR A 151 -4.84 -19.86 12.91
CA TYR A 151 -4.33 -21.09 13.54
C TYR A 151 -5.23 -21.59 14.68
N LYS A 152 -5.81 -20.67 15.47
CA LYS A 152 -6.70 -21.02 16.58
C LYS A 152 -8.09 -21.48 16.11
N ASN A 153 -8.56 -21.02 14.95
CA ASN A 153 -9.86 -21.38 14.39
C ASN A 153 -9.83 -22.69 13.59
N ASP A 154 -8.67 -23.07 13.02
CA ASP A 154 -8.50 -24.30 12.24
C ASP A 154 -7.95 -25.46 13.09
N GLY A 155 -8.74 -25.96 14.04
CA GLY A 155 -8.53 -27.28 14.65
C GLY A 155 -8.75 -28.46 13.69
N LYS A 156 -9.20 -28.19 12.45
CA LYS A 156 -9.32 -29.09 11.29
C LYS A 156 -10.12 -28.33 10.22
N LEU A 157 -9.63 -28.22 8.97
CA LEU A 157 -10.51 -27.92 7.82
C LEU A 157 -9.88 -28.24 6.47
N ASN A 158 -10.10 -29.48 6.00
CA ASN A 158 -10.77 -29.79 4.73
C ASN A 158 -11.08 -31.31 4.70
N PRO A 159 -12.34 -31.76 4.91
CA PRO A 159 -12.69 -33.18 4.92
C PRO A 159 -12.61 -33.86 3.53
N ASN A 160 -12.39 -33.09 2.46
CA ASN A 160 -12.27 -33.61 1.08
C ASN A 160 -10.84 -33.59 0.52
N ALA A 161 -9.83 -33.28 1.34
CA ALA A 161 -8.44 -33.47 0.94
C ALA A 161 -8.09 -34.97 1.02
N LYS A 162 -8.17 -35.67 -0.11
CA LYS A 162 -7.72 -37.07 -0.25
C LYS A 162 -6.21 -37.12 0.05
N PHE A 163 -5.84 -37.53 1.26
CA PHE A 163 -4.44 -37.68 1.66
C PHE A 163 -3.89 -39.00 1.09
N GLU A 164 -3.28 -38.94 -0.10
CA GLU A 164 -2.43 -40.03 -0.56
C GLU A 164 -1.00 -39.87 -0.01
N LYS A 165 -0.58 -40.86 0.77
CA LYS A 165 0.69 -40.99 1.47
C LYS A 165 1.85 -41.19 0.48
N LYS A 166 2.76 -40.21 0.36
CA LYS A 166 4.17 -40.44 0.01
C LYS A 166 5.04 -39.25 0.44
N TYR A 167 6.00 -39.50 1.34
CA TYR A 167 6.98 -38.49 1.79
C TYR A 167 7.78 -37.96 0.59
N SER A 168 7.50 -36.72 0.20
CA SER A 168 8.11 -36.00 -0.91
C SER A 168 8.03 -34.50 -0.61
N THR A 169 8.98 -33.69 -1.04
CA THR A 169 9.00 -32.21 -0.85
C THR A 169 7.70 -31.52 -1.29
N LYS A 170 6.90 -32.17 -2.15
CA LYS A 170 5.52 -31.80 -2.49
C LYS A 170 4.51 -31.89 -1.34
N ALA A 171 4.71 -32.75 -0.34
CA ALA A 171 3.83 -32.91 0.83
C ALA A 171 4.06 -31.83 1.90
N LEU A 172 5.29 -31.32 2.04
CA LEU A 172 5.59 -30.13 2.87
C LEU A 172 4.99 -28.86 2.26
N MET A 173 5.05 -28.76 0.92
CA MET A 173 4.41 -27.70 0.12
C MET A 173 2.88 -27.85 0.03
N ASN A 174 2.33 -28.99 0.46
CA ASN A 174 0.89 -29.26 0.54
C ASN A 174 0.27 -28.79 1.87
N ASN A 175 1.07 -28.38 2.85
CA ASN A 175 0.55 -27.59 3.96
C ASN A 175 0.13 -26.22 3.41
N THR A 176 -1.17 -26.00 3.32
CA THR A 176 -1.79 -24.71 2.94
C THR A 176 -1.17 -23.54 3.72
N PHE A 177 -0.76 -23.79 4.97
CA PHE A 177 0.01 -22.91 5.84
C PHE A 177 1.37 -22.47 5.27
N ILE A 178 2.26 -23.41 4.90
CA ILE A 178 3.59 -23.09 4.34
C ILE A 178 3.42 -22.46 2.96
N ASN A 179 2.47 -22.96 2.17
CA ASN A 179 2.17 -22.42 0.85
C ASN A 179 1.66 -20.96 0.93
N ARG A 180 0.81 -20.61 1.90
CA ARG A 180 0.33 -19.23 2.13
C ARG A 180 1.47 -18.31 2.58
N GLY A 181 2.33 -18.77 3.50
CA GLY A 181 3.52 -18.04 3.91
C GLY A 181 4.51 -17.80 2.77
N ILE A 182 4.80 -18.82 1.96
CA ILE A 182 5.65 -18.72 0.78
C ILE A 182 5.03 -17.76 -0.25
N LYS A 183 3.72 -17.82 -0.48
CA LYS A 183 3.03 -16.91 -1.39
C LYS A 183 3.10 -15.45 -0.93
N PHE A 184 2.92 -15.18 0.37
CA PHE A 184 3.09 -13.84 0.92
C PHE A 184 4.55 -13.37 0.79
N ALA A 185 5.52 -14.21 1.16
CA ALA A 185 6.94 -13.88 1.01
C ALA A 185 7.30 -13.59 -0.45
N PHE A 186 6.84 -14.42 -1.39
CA PHE A 186 7.05 -14.23 -2.82
C PHE A 186 6.41 -12.94 -3.33
N ALA A 187 5.18 -12.64 -2.88
CA ALA A 187 4.48 -11.39 -3.19
C ALA A 187 5.25 -10.15 -2.72
N SER A 188 5.77 -10.21 -1.49
CA SER A 188 6.55 -9.14 -0.89
C SER A 188 7.90 -8.97 -1.59
N ILE A 189 8.56 -10.06 -1.99
CA ILE A 189 9.81 -10.01 -2.78
C ILE A 189 9.55 -9.41 -4.15
N ILE A 190 8.48 -9.78 -4.85
CA ILE A 190 8.10 -9.17 -6.13
C ILE A 190 7.83 -7.69 -5.97
N ALA A 191 7.05 -7.30 -4.97
CA ALA A 191 6.78 -5.90 -4.68
C ALA A 191 8.10 -5.15 -4.42
N ALA A 192 8.98 -5.70 -3.58
CA ALA A 192 10.28 -5.11 -3.26
C ALA A 192 11.19 -4.99 -4.50
N MET A 193 11.21 -5.98 -5.40
CA MET A 193 11.98 -5.91 -6.64
C MET A 193 11.46 -4.81 -7.58
N PHE A 194 10.14 -4.70 -7.75
CA PHE A 194 9.55 -3.61 -8.52
C PHE A 194 9.84 -2.24 -7.90
N CYS A 195 9.85 -2.15 -6.57
CA CYS A 195 10.21 -0.93 -5.86
C CYS A 195 11.69 -0.60 -5.99
N ALA A 196 12.58 -1.61 -5.99
CA ALA A 196 14.01 -1.39 -6.17
C ALA A 196 14.32 -0.77 -7.54
N ILE A 197 13.61 -1.20 -8.60
CA ILE A 197 13.75 -0.60 -9.94
C ILE A 197 13.46 0.90 -9.92
N THR A 198 12.50 1.37 -9.11
CA THR A 198 12.15 2.80 -9.01
C THR A 198 12.98 3.55 -7.97
N LEU A 199 13.40 2.91 -6.88
CA LEU A 199 14.18 3.53 -5.79
C LEU A 199 15.67 3.67 -6.12
N ILE A 200 16.27 2.75 -6.88
CA ILE A 200 17.68 2.83 -7.29
C ILE A 200 17.98 4.13 -8.05
N PRO A 201 17.23 4.54 -9.09
CA PRO A 201 17.49 5.81 -9.77
C PRO A 201 17.26 7.01 -8.85
N VAL A 202 16.24 6.96 -7.99
CA VAL A 202 15.99 8.01 -6.97
C VAL A 202 17.17 8.16 -6.02
N PHE A 203 17.71 7.05 -5.51
CA PHE A 203 18.87 7.04 -4.62
C PHE A 203 20.13 7.57 -5.32
N MET A 204 20.36 7.21 -6.58
CA MET A 204 21.47 7.74 -7.36
C MET A 204 21.35 9.27 -7.56
N ILE A 205 20.15 9.77 -7.83
CA ILE A 205 19.89 11.21 -7.96
C ILE A 205 20.13 11.94 -6.63
N LEU A 206 19.62 11.40 -5.52
CA LEU A 206 19.81 12.00 -4.19
C LEU A 206 21.27 11.98 -3.75
N LYS A 207 22.01 10.90 -4.02
CA LYS A 207 23.45 10.82 -3.72
C LYS A 207 24.27 11.81 -4.55
N ASN A 208 23.91 12.03 -5.81
CA ASN A 208 24.56 13.04 -6.66
C ASN A 208 24.13 14.48 -6.31
N SER A 209 22.99 14.66 -5.64
CA SER A 209 22.50 15.96 -5.19
C SER A 209 22.93 16.31 -3.76
N SER A 210 23.38 15.34 -2.96
CA SER A 210 23.87 15.59 -1.60
C SER A 210 25.26 16.23 -1.67
N ALA A 211 25.32 17.53 -1.38
CA ALA A 211 26.55 18.34 -1.30
C ALA A 211 27.45 18.00 -0.10
N THR A 212 27.54 16.73 0.28
CA THR A 212 28.39 16.22 1.37
C THR A 212 29.39 15.15 0.92
N SER A 213 29.55 14.90 -0.39
CA SER A 213 30.72 14.19 -0.92
C SER A 213 31.85 15.17 -1.22
N GLY A 214 32.19 15.99 -0.23
CA GLY A 214 33.15 17.08 -0.33
C GLY A 214 33.87 17.31 0.99
N THR A 215 34.39 16.24 1.59
CA THR A 215 35.56 16.21 2.49
C THR A 215 36.16 14.82 2.43
#